data_AF-A0A383C3K4-F1
#
_entry.id   AF-A0A383C3K4-F1
#
_cell.length_a   1.000
_cell.length_b   1.000
_cell.length_c   1.000
_cell.angle_alpha   90.00
_cell.angle_beta   90.00
_cell.angle_gamma   90.00
#
_symmetry.space_group_name_H-M   'P 1'
#
loop_
_entity.id
_entity.type
_entity.pdbx_description
1 polymer ?
#
loop_
_entity_poly.entity_id
_entity_poly.type
_entity_poly.pdbx_seq_one_letter_code
_entity_poly.pdbx_strand_id
1 'polypeptide(L)'
;MSPFSDNLRMARGVSQFPLAVDRVRYVGTPVATVVADDRFLAVDASEAVTVDYEPLPVVSSVEEALAPGAPSLYDDWPDNKLLELSREDPEVDEIFARSRVVTETYRMHRHGAVPMETRGVVADYDGERLTVWASSQQPFI
;
A
#
# COMPACT_ATOMS: atom_id res chain seq x y z
N MET A 1 -2.66 -21.67 -9.14
CA MET A 1 -2.01 -21.82 -7.81
C MET A 1 -1.33 -20.49 -7.53
N SER A 2 -1.77 -19.75 -6.50
CA SER A 2 -1.24 -18.41 -6.22
C SER A 2 0.25 -18.52 -5.85
N PRO A 3 1.15 -17.69 -6.41
CA PRO A 3 2.60 -17.75 -6.15
C PRO A 3 2.98 -17.24 -4.74
N PHE A 4 2.02 -16.71 -3.98
CA PHE A 4 2.24 -16.29 -2.59
C PHE A 4 2.03 -17.48 -1.64
N SER A 5 2.99 -17.73 -0.74
CA SER A 5 2.86 -18.74 0.31
C SER A 5 1.52 -18.59 1.06
N ASP A 6 0.88 -19.70 1.44
CA ASP A 6 -0.44 -19.76 2.10
C ASP A 6 -0.59 -18.89 3.38
N ASN A 7 0.50 -18.28 3.85
CA ASN A 7 0.55 -17.35 4.99
C ASN A 7 -0.16 -16.01 4.74
N LEU A 8 -0.46 -15.64 3.49
CA LEU A 8 -1.16 -14.38 3.18
C LEU A 8 -2.70 -14.46 3.27
N ARG A 9 -3.28 -15.59 3.70
CA ARG A 9 -4.73 -15.72 3.92
C ARG A 9 -5.26 -14.96 5.13
N MET A 10 -4.38 -14.43 5.99
CA MET A 10 -4.76 -13.75 7.23
C MET A 10 -5.17 -12.29 7.02
N ALA A 11 -4.67 -11.66 5.96
CA ALA A 11 -4.99 -10.27 5.64
C ALA A 11 -6.23 -10.21 4.72
N ARG A 12 -7.02 -9.15 4.85
CA ARG A 12 -8.11 -8.87 3.92
C ARG A 12 -7.55 -8.61 2.53
N GLY A 13 -8.24 -9.12 1.51
CA GLY A 13 -7.89 -8.86 0.12
C GLY A 13 -8.04 -7.38 -0.21
N VAL A 14 -7.05 -6.81 -0.87
CA VAL A 14 -7.09 -5.42 -1.36
C VAL A 14 -6.92 -5.43 -2.86
N SER A 15 -7.88 -4.88 -3.59
CA SER A 15 -7.73 -4.63 -5.02
C SER A 15 -6.76 -3.47 -5.23
N GLN A 16 -5.64 -3.74 -5.90
CA GLN A 16 -4.69 -2.73 -6.33
C GLN A 16 -4.71 -2.66 -7.86
N PHE A 17 -5.04 -1.48 -8.37
CA PHE A 17 -5.02 -1.20 -9.79
C PHE A 17 -3.78 -0.36 -10.15
N PRO A 18 -3.20 -0.53 -11.35
CA PRO A 18 -2.07 0.29 -11.79
C PRO A 18 -2.36 1.79 -11.79
N LEU A 19 -3.61 2.16 -12.10
CA LEU A 19 -4.17 3.51 -11.99
C LEU A 19 -5.40 3.46 -11.09
N ALA A 20 -5.70 4.55 -10.39
CA ALA A 20 -6.87 4.65 -9.53
C ALA A 20 -8.16 4.37 -10.32
N VAL A 21 -9.04 3.57 -9.72
CA VAL A 21 -10.41 3.34 -10.20
C VAL A 21 -11.35 3.84 -9.12
N ASP A 22 -12.26 4.75 -9.49
CA ASP A 22 -13.28 5.42 -8.69
C ASP A 22 -12.80 6.30 -7.51
N ARG A 23 -11.71 5.93 -6.83
CA ARG A 23 -11.23 6.59 -5.61
C ARG A 23 -9.70 6.53 -5.48
N VAL A 24 -9.07 7.66 -5.17
CA VAL A 24 -7.69 7.73 -4.68
C VAL A 24 -7.66 7.56 -3.16
N ARG A 25 -6.70 6.79 -2.64
CA ARG A 25 -6.65 6.41 -1.21
C ARG A 25 -5.45 7.02 -0.47
N TYR A 26 -4.50 7.59 -1.19
CA TYR A 26 -3.34 8.27 -0.62
C TYR A 26 -2.76 9.27 -1.64
N VAL A 27 -2.04 10.26 -1.14
CA VAL A 27 -1.32 11.25 -1.96
C VAL A 27 -0.22 10.55 -2.78
N GLY A 28 -0.23 10.73 -4.10
CA GLY A 28 0.69 10.07 -5.02
C GLY A 28 0.16 8.78 -5.64
N THR A 29 -1.13 8.45 -5.45
CA THR A 29 -1.80 7.41 -6.23
C THR A 29 -1.78 7.79 -7.73
N PRO A 30 -1.27 6.95 -8.64
CA PRO A 30 -1.35 7.22 -10.08
C PRO A 30 -2.80 7.26 -10.56
N VAL A 31 -3.17 8.30 -11.32
CA VAL A 31 -4.55 8.48 -11.84
C VAL A 31 -4.64 8.50 -13.36
N ALA A 32 -3.52 8.77 -14.04
CA ALA A 32 -3.43 8.79 -15.49
C ALA A 32 -2.00 8.39 -15.93
N THR A 33 -1.86 8.07 -17.21
CA THR A 33 -0.56 7.88 -17.87
C THR A 33 -0.51 8.74 -19.12
N VAL A 34 0.61 9.42 -19.32
CA VAL A 34 0.88 10.24 -20.51
C VAL A 34 1.94 9.53 -21.34
N VAL A 35 1.70 9.47 -22.64
CA VAL A 35 2.64 8.90 -23.63
C VAL A 35 2.97 9.99 -24.63
N ALA A 36 4.26 10.18 -24.89
CA ALA A 36 4.77 11.15 -25.85
C ALA A 36 6.07 10.64 -26.48
N ASP A 37 6.48 11.23 -27.60
CA ASP A 37 7.70 10.85 -28.34
C ASP A 37 8.99 11.23 -27.61
N ASP A 38 8.91 12.13 -26.63
CA ASP A 38 10.04 12.59 -25.81
C ASP A 38 9.62 12.78 -24.35
N ARG A 39 10.58 12.61 -23.44
CA ARG A 39 10.41 12.76 -22.00
C ARG A 39 9.98 14.18 -21.61
N PHE A 40 10.55 15.22 -22.20
CA PHE A 40 10.21 16.59 -21.82
C PHE A 40 8.76 16.89 -22.18
N LEU A 41 8.34 16.49 -23.39
CA LEU A 41 6.94 16.58 -23.81
C LEU A 41 5.99 15.79 -22.91
N ALA A 42 6.38 14.58 -22.47
CA ALA A 42 5.57 13.79 -21.56
C ALA A 42 5.37 14.49 -20.20
N VAL A 43 6.40 15.16 -19.68
CA VAL A 43 6.32 15.94 -18.44
C VAL A 43 5.38 17.13 -18.62
N ASP A 44 5.59 17.94 -19.66
CA ASP A 44 4.76 19.11 -19.95
C ASP A 44 3.28 18.72 -20.15
N ALA A 45 3.02 17.66 -20.91
CA ALA A 45 1.67 17.16 -21.13
C ALA A 45 1.04 16.58 -19.86
N SER A 46 1.83 16.03 -18.92
CA SER A 46 1.31 15.57 -17.63
C SER A 46 0.81 16.71 -16.75
N GLU A 47 1.40 17.91 -16.85
CA GLU A 47 0.94 19.10 -16.12
C GLU A 47 -0.37 19.66 -16.69
N ALA A 48 -0.67 19.38 -17.95
CA ALA A 48 -1.93 19.76 -18.59
C ALA A 48 -3.12 18.86 -18.21
N VAL A 49 -2.86 17.70 -17.59
CA VAL A 49 -3.92 16.78 -17.15
C VAL A 49 -4.67 17.40 -15.98
N THR A 50 -5.98 17.63 -16.18
CA THR A 50 -6.90 18.05 -15.11
C THR A 50 -7.70 16.84 -14.62
N VAL A 51 -7.82 16.70 -13.30
CA VAL A 51 -8.62 15.65 -12.67
C VAL A 51 -9.58 16.31 -11.68
N ASP A 52 -10.87 16.06 -11.88
CA ASP A 52 -11.91 16.52 -10.97
C ASP A 52 -12.06 15.53 -9.81
N TYR A 53 -11.90 16.02 -8.58
CA TYR A 53 -12.04 15.23 -7.37
C TYR A 53 -13.23 15.72 -6.55
N GLU A 54 -13.96 14.77 -5.98
CA GLU A 54 -14.82 15.03 -4.81
C GLU A 54 -14.01 14.70 -3.54
N PRO A 55 -13.62 15.69 -2.73
CA PRO A 55 -12.80 15.45 -1.55
C PRO A 55 -13.52 14.59 -0.52
N LEU A 56 -12.82 13.59 0.03
CA LEU A 56 -13.30 12.75 1.11
C LEU A 56 -12.57 13.07 2.42
N PRO A 57 -13.17 12.75 3.59
CA PRO A 57 -12.48 12.87 4.87
C PRO A 57 -11.16 12.10 4.90
N VAL A 58 -10.12 12.72 5.47
CA VAL A 58 -8.77 12.14 5.53
C VAL A 58 -8.52 11.56 6.92
N VAL A 59 -7.93 10.37 6.96
CA VAL A 59 -7.44 9.70 8.16
C VAL A 59 -5.93 9.48 8.00
N SER A 60 -5.12 9.98 8.95
CA SER A 60 -3.67 10.08 8.78
C SER A 60 -2.85 9.28 9.79
N SER A 61 -3.50 8.70 10.80
CA SER A 61 -2.90 7.84 11.81
C SER A 61 -3.66 6.53 11.98
N VAL A 62 -2.99 5.54 12.58
CA VAL A 62 -3.61 4.24 12.89
C VAL A 62 -4.67 4.43 13.97
N GLU A 63 -4.41 5.29 14.96
CA GLU A 63 -5.33 5.59 16.04
C GLU A 63 -6.63 6.22 15.53
N GLU A 64 -6.55 7.19 14.61
CA GLU A 64 -7.73 7.77 13.95
C GLU A 64 -8.48 6.73 13.12
N ALA A 65 -7.78 5.85 12.40
CA ALA A 65 -8.39 4.83 11.56
C ALA A 65 -9.18 3.77 12.37
N LEU A 66 -8.74 3.50 13.60
CA LEU A 66 -9.35 2.52 14.50
C LEU A 66 -10.41 3.14 15.43
N ALA A 67 -10.55 4.47 15.43
CA ALA A 67 -11.52 5.16 16.28
C ALA A 67 -12.97 4.80 15.88
N PRO A 68 -13.90 4.72 16.85
CA PRO A 68 -15.32 4.52 16.53
C PRO A 68 -15.84 5.62 15.59
N GLY A 69 -16.47 5.21 14.49
CA GLY A 69 -17.01 6.14 13.49
C GLY A 69 -15.98 6.74 12.54
N ALA A 70 -14.73 6.25 12.54
CA ALA A 70 -13.74 6.63 11.54
C ALA A 70 -14.28 6.40 10.12
N PRO A 71 -13.99 7.30 9.17
CA PRO A 71 -14.30 7.08 7.76
C PRO A 71 -13.74 5.74 7.29
N SER A 72 -14.55 4.95 6.58
CA SER A 72 -14.08 3.68 6.02
C SER A 72 -13.21 3.92 4.79
N LEU A 73 -12.05 3.26 4.72
CA LEU A 73 -11.19 3.29 3.54
C LEU A 73 -11.75 2.43 2.39
N TYR A 74 -12.46 1.37 2.73
CA TYR A 74 -13.09 0.43 1.81
C TYR A 74 -14.55 0.22 2.21
N ASP A 75 -15.47 0.55 1.32
CA ASP A 75 -16.91 0.60 1.64
C ASP A 75 -17.49 -0.79 1.96
N ASP A 76 -16.85 -1.86 1.48
CA ASP A 76 -17.19 -3.26 1.72
C ASP A 76 -16.53 -3.85 2.97
N TRP A 77 -15.72 -3.08 3.70
CA TRP A 77 -15.07 -3.54 4.92
C TRP A 77 -15.86 -3.15 6.17
N PRO A 78 -15.92 -4.03 7.19
CA PRO A 78 -16.59 -3.71 8.45
C PRO A 78 -15.82 -2.72 9.32
N ASP A 79 -14.50 -2.59 9.11
CA ASP A 79 -13.60 -1.68 9.81
C ASP A 79 -12.33 -1.42 8.97
N ASN A 80 -11.45 -0.52 9.43
CA ASN A 80 -10.20 -0.20 8.74
C ASN A 80 -9.04 -1.18 9.03
N LYS A 81 -9.29 -2.35 9.65
CA LYS A 81 -8.23 -3.33 9.95
C LYS A 81 -7.95 -4.21 8.72
N LEU A 82 -6.74 -4.08 8.16
CA LEU A 82 -6.24 -4.99 7.12
C LEU A 82 -5.97 -6.40 7.68
N LEU A 83 -5.43 -6.46 8.89
CA LEU A 83 -4.97 -7.66 9.56
C LEU A 83 -5.05 -7.46 11.08
N GLU A 84 -5.58 -8.45 11.79
CA GLU A 84 -5.56 -8.52 13.25
C GLU A 84 -4.98 -9.87 13.65
N LEU A 85 -3.90 -9.85 14.43
CA LEU A 85 -3.24 -11.03 14.96
C LEU A 85 -3.33 -10.99 16.48
N SER A 86 -4.01 -11.97 17.06
CA SER A 86 -4.02 -12.21 18.50
C SER A 86 -3.44 -13.59 18.78
N ARG A 87 -2.75 -13.71 19.93
CA ARG A 87 -2.30 -14.99 20.48
C ARG A 87 -2.57 -14.96 21.97
N GLU A 88 -3.34 -15.95 22.42
CA GLU A 88 -3.59 -16.21 23.83
C GLU A 88 -2.72 -17.38 24.26
N ASP A 89 -2.03 -17.23 25.38
CA ASP A 89 -1.17 -18.27 25.95
C ASP A 89 -1.28 -18.23 27.48
N PRO A 90 -2.06 -19.14 28.08
CA PRO A 90 -2.27 -19.17 29.53
C PRO A 90 -0.98 -19.32 30.34
N GLU A 91 0.05 -19.98 29.80
CA GLU A 91 1.35 -20.11 30.49
C GLU A 91 2.05 -18.75 30.57
N VAL A 92 1.98 -17.96 29.49
CA VAL A 92 2.48 -16.59 29.47
C VAL A 92 1.74 -15.74 30.51
N ASP A 93 0.41 -15.84 30.58
CA ASP A 93 -0.41 -15.10 31.55
C ASP A 93 -0.01 -15.44 33.00
N GLU A 94 0.17 -16.72 33.31
CA GLU A 94 0.63 -17.18 34.63
C GLU A 94 2.03 -16.64 34.99
N ILE A 95 2.95 -16.59 34.01
CA ILE A 95 4.29 -16.03 34.21
C ILE A 95 4.23 -14.54 34.52
N PHE A 96 3.43 -13.77 33.77
CA PHE A 96 3.25 -12.34 34.02
C PHE A 96 2.63 -12.07 35.40
N ALA A 97 1.67 -12.89 35.84
CA ALA A 97 1.00 -12.74 37.13
C ALA A 97 1.95 -12.86 38.34
N ARG A 98 3.08 -13.57 38.19
CA ARG A 98 4.08 -13.80 39.27
C ARG A 98 5.38 -13.02 39.10
N SER A 99 5.49 -12.17 38.08
CA SER A 99 6.73 -11.47 37.74
C SER A 99 6.65 -9.98 38.05
N ARG A 100 7.81 -9.34 38.20
CA ARG A 100 7.87 -7.87 38.16
C ARG A 100 7.71 -7.42 36.71
N VAL A 101 6.68 -6.62 36.44
CA VAL A 101 6.35 -6.14 35.10
C VAL A 101 6.76 -4.68 34.92
N VAL A 102 7.33 -4.36 33.76
CA VAL A 102 7.53 -2.99 33.27
C VAL A 102 6.80 -2.87 31.94
N THR A 103 6.01 -1.81 31.79
CA THR A 103 5.24 -1.54 30.58
C THR A 103 5.65 -0.19 30.03
N GLU A 104 6.01 -0.15 28.75
CA GLU A 104 6.42 1.05 28.04
C GLU A 104 5.80 1.06 26.64
N THR A 105 5.57 2.26 26.10
CA THR A 105 5.09 2.43 24.72
C THR A 105 6.20 3.00 23.86
N TYR A 106 6.55 2.28 22.79
CA TYR A 106 7.55 2.71 21.83
C TYR A 106 6.89 3.13 20.52
N ARG A 107 7.39 4.20 19.92
CA ARG A 107 6.97 4.67 18.59
C ARG A 107 8.16 4.68 17.66
N MET A 108 7.98 4.14 16.48
CA MET A 108 8.94 4.23 15.38
C MET A 108 8.33 5.06 14.27
N HIS A 109 9.12 5.97 13.69
CA HIS A 109 8.66 6.79 12.59
C HIS A 109 8.60 5.98 11.29
N ARG A 110 7.86 6.52 10.31
CA ARG A 110 7.90 5.99 8.95
C ARG A 110 9.24 6.33 8.31
N HIS A 111 9.95 5.32 7.82
CA HIS A 111 11.20 5.48 7.08
C HIS A 111 11.01 5.05 5.62
N GLY A 112 11.67 5.75 4.70
CA GLY A 112 11.78 5.32 3.30
C GLY A 112 13.01 4.44 3.09
N ALA A 113 13.03 3.66 2.01
CA ALA A 113 14.21 2.87 1.63
C ALA A 113 15.36 3.74 1.10
N VAL A 114 15.04 4.85 0.40
CA VAL A 114 15.99 5.84 -0.14
C VAL A 114 17.15 5.23 -0.98
N PRO A 115 16.88 4.34 -1.96
CA PRO A 115 17.92 3.88 -2.87
C PRO A 115 18.43 5.05 -3.74
N MET A 116 19.72 5.04 -4.09
CA MET A 116 20.29 6.05 -4.97
C MET A 116 19.72 5.98 -6.39
N GLU A 117 19.44 4.77 -6.88
CA GLU A 117 18.71 4.55 -8.14
C GLU A 117 17.20 4.49 -7.87
N THR A 118 16.42 5.29 -8.60
CA THR A 118 14.95 5.26 -8.48
C THR A 118 14.36 4.06 -9.20
N ARG A 119 13.12 3.70 -8.86
CA ARG A 119 12.32 2.76 -9.66
C ARG A 119 12.23 3.25 -11.10
N GLY A 120 12.33 2.32 -12.05
CA GLY A 120 12.24 2.58 -13.48
C GLY A 120 11.90 1.28 -14.22
N VAL A 121 11.18 1.42 -15.33
CA VAL A 121 10.75 0.30 -16.18
C VAL A 121 10.88 0.72 -17.64
N VAL A 122 11.46 -0.16 -18.45
CA VAL A 122 11.37 -0.14 -19.91
C VAL A 122 10.65 -1.40 -20.34
N ALA A 123 9.62 -1.25 -21.16
CA ALA A 123 8.81 -2.35 -21.67
C ALA A 123 8.74 -2.26 -23.19
N ASP A 124 9.00 -3.38 -23.86
CA ASP A 124 9.02 -3.49 -25.32
C ASP A 124 8.14 -4.67 -25.74
N TYR A 125 7.15 -4.40 -26.59
CA TYR A 125 6.22 -5.40 -27.10
C TYR A 125 6.34 -5.49 -28.63
N ASP A 126 6.71 -6.65 -29.13
CA ASP A 126 6.93 -6.89 -30.56
C ASP A 126 5.68 -7.41 -31.30
N GLY A 127 4.55 -7.51 -30.61
CA GLY A 127 3.31 -8.10 -31.14
C GLY A 127 3.04 -9.53 -30.66
N GLU A 128 4.05 -10.22 -30.13
CA GLU A 128 3.95 -11.57 -29.58
C GLU A 128 4.48 -11.66 -28.14
N ARG A 129 5.59 -10.97 -27.86
CA ARG A 129 6.31 -11.03 -26.60
C ARG A 129 6.49 -9.64 -26.02
N LEU A 130 6.20 -9.54 -24.72
CA LEU A 130 6.56 -8.38 -23.90
C LEU A 130 7.88 -8.65 -23.19
N THR A 131 8.91 -7.87 -23.48
CA THR A 131 10.17 -7.85 -22.74
C THR A 131 10.18 -6.66 -21.80
N VAL A 132 10.43 -6.90 -20.50
CA VAL A 132 10.43 -5.86 -19.47
C VAL A 132 11.77 -5.84 -18.76
N TRP A 133 12.42 -4.68 -18.77
CA TRP A 133 13.57 -4.37 -17.92
C TRP A 133 13.09 -3.46 -16.79
N ALA A 134 13.19 -3.93 -15.55
CA ALA A 134 12.73 -3.18 -14.38
C ALA A 134 13.76 -3.24 -13.26
N SER A 135 13.90 -2.14 -12.52
CA SER A 135 14.59 -2.15 -11.22
C SER A 135 13.70 -2.83 -10.18
N SER A 136 13.69 -4.17 -10.21
CA SER A 136 12.86 -5.04 -9.35
C SER A 136 13.73 -6.10 -8.67
N GLN A 137 13.39 -6.44 -7.43
CA GLN A 137 14.03 -7.52 -6.67
C GLN A 137 13.37 -8.88 -6.92
N GLN A 138 12.24 -8.92 -7.63
CA GLN A 138 11.42 -10.10 -7.82
C GLN A 138 11.02 -10.24 -9.31
N PRO A 139 11.92 -10.73 -10.19
CA PRO A 139 11.63 -10.86 -11.62
C PRO A 139 10.70 -12.03 -11.99
N PHE A 140 10.38 -12.93 -11.05
CA PHE A 140 9.64 -14.18 -11.34
C PHE A 140 8.36 -14.38 -10.50
N ILE A 141 8.01 -13.43 -9.63
CA ILE A 141 7.00 -13.57 -8.58
C ILE A 141 5.81 -12.67 -8.86
#